data_AF-A0A820A5I9-F1
#
_entry.id   AF-A0A820A5I9-F1
#
_cell.length_a   1.000
_cell.length_b   1.000
_cell.length_c   1.000
_cell.angle_alpha   90.00
_cell.angle_beta   90.00
_cell.angle_gamma   90.00
#
_symmetry.space_group_name_H-M   'P 1'
#
loop_
_entity.id
_entity.type
_entity.pdbx_description
1 polymer ?
#
loop_
_entity_poly.entity_id
_entity_poly.type
_entity_poly.pdbx_seq_one_letter_code
_entity_poly.pdbx_strand_id
1 'polypeptide(L)'
;VSKLSQTERERLLKLSDHLHENVIGQDDAVDSVAEAVLRSRARLSRQNQPNGSFLCLGPAGVGKTELAKTLALELFDSTESMIRIDMSEYTESHSIARLIGALPDYVGFEQDGQLTETVRRQPYAVILFDEVENGHPQIWSTL
;
A
#
# COMPACT_ATOMS: atom_id res chain seq x y z
N VAL A 1 4.12 -17.61 -15.49
CA VAL A 1 4.39 -17.64 -14.03
C VAL A 1 5.89 -17.49 -13.85
N SER A 2 6.39 -16.33 -13.41
CA SER A 2 7.83 -16.20 -13.11
C SER A 2 8.12 -16.93 -11.81
N LYS A 3 9.13 -17.79 -11.83
CA LYS A 3 9.76 -18.26 -10.59
C LYS A 3 10.44 -17.05 -9.97
N LEU A 4 10.32 -16.87 -8.65
CA LEU A 4 11.16 -15.92 -7.92
C LEU A 4 12.61 -16.24 -8.25
N SER A 5 13.36 -15.22 -8.63
CA SER A 5 14.81 -15.33 -8.70
C SER A 5 15.37 -15.71 -7.33
N GLN A 6 16.56 -16.29 -7.33
CA GLN A 6 17.24 -16.64 -6.09
C GLN A 6 17.43 -15.41 -5.19
N THR A 7 17.73 -14.26 -5.80
CA THR A 7 17.88 -12.97 -5.12
C THR A 7 16.58 -12.48 -4.47
N GLU A 8 15.44 -12.53 -5.17
CA GLU A 8 14.14 -12.15 -4.58
C GLU A 8 13.76 -13.06 -3.41
N ARG A 9 14.08 -14.36 -3.51
CA ARG A 9 13.81 -15.31 -2.43
C ARG A 9 14.66 -15.03 -1.19
N GLU A 10 15.94 -14.73 -1.37
CA GLU A 10 16.84 -14.39 -0.27
C GLU A 10 16.41 -13.09 0.43
N ARG A 11 16.03 -12.06 -0.34
CA ARG A 11 15.46 -10.83 0.24
C ARG A 11 14.19 -11.07 1.02
N LEU A 12 13.27 -11.86 0.48
CA LEU A 12 12.04 -12.20 1.19
C LEU A 12 12.31 -12.90 2.53
N LEU A 13 13.29 -13.81 2.58
CA LEU A 13 13.65 -14.51 3.83
C LEU A 13 14.27 -13.59 4.88
N LYS A 14 14.87 -12.47 4.46
CA LYS A 14 15.49 -11.44 5.32
C LYS A 14 14.62 -10.18 5.45
N LEU A 15 13.37 -10.23 5.01
CA LEU A 15 12.52 -9.04 4.94
C LEU A 15 12.36 -8.36 6.31
N SER A 16 12.10 -9.12 7.39
CA SER A 16 12.03 -8.54 8.75
C SER A 16 13.31 -7.78 9.09
N ASP A 17 14.47 -8.44 8.93
CA ASP A 17 15.77 -7.88 9.29
C ASP A 17 16.02 -6.56 8.54
N HIS A 18 15.79 -6.53 7.22
CA HIS A 18 15.98 -5.32 6.41
C HIS A 18 14.98 -4.20 6.78
N LEU A 19 13.74 -4.55 7.13
CA LEU A 19 12.77 -3.56 7.60
C LEU A 19 13.19 -2.97 8.96
N HIS A 20 13.67 -3.80 9.88
CA HIS A 20 14.18 -3.40 11.21
C HIS A 20 15.42 -2.50 11.12
N GLU A 21 16.25 -2.65 10.08
CA GLU A 21 17.39 -1.73 9.86
C GLU A 21 16.96 -0.28 9.61
N ASN A 22 15.75 -0.08 9.07
CA ASN A 22 15.26 1.23 8.65
C ASN A 22 14.14 1.77 9.57
N VAL A 23 13.38 0.90 10.22
CA VAL A 23 12.22 1.26 11.07
C VAL A 23 12.51 0.86 12.51
N ILE A 24 13.07 1.80 13.28
CA ILE A 24 13.56 1.53 14.64
C ILE A 24 12.45 1.60 15.68
N GLY A 25 12.36 0.58 16.53
CA GLY A 25 11.51 0.56 17.73
C GLY A 25 10.02 0.33 17.45
N GLN A 26 9.66 -0.14 16.26
CA GLN A 26 8.29 -0.52 15.87
C GLN A 26 8.20 -2.03 15.61
N ASP A 27 8.82 -2.82 16.48
CA ASP A 27 9.15 -4.22 16.19
C ASP A 27 7.91 -5.06 15.82
N ASP A 28 6.85 -4.94 16.61
CA ASP A 28 5.57 -5.64 16.37
C ASP A 28 4.95 -5.29 15.01
N ALA A 29 5.04 -4.01 14.59
CA ALA A 29 4.48 -3.55 13.32
C ALA A 29 5.31 -4.07 12.15
N VAL A 30 6.65 -4.02 12.27
CA VAL A 30 7.59 -4.54 11.27
C VAL A 30 7.38 -6.04 11.07
N ASP A 31 7.35 -6.81 12.16
CA ASP A 31 7.21 -8.26 12.10
C ASP A 31 5.83 -8.67 11.54
N SER A 32 4.76 -7.96 11.92
CA SER A 32 3.42 -8.19 11.38
C SER A 32 3.34 -7.99 9.86
N VAL A 33 4.00 -6.95 9.36
CA VAL A 33 4.07 -6.66 7.92
C VAL A 33 4.90 -7.72 7.19
N ALA A 34 6.09 -8.04 7.71
CA ALA A 34 6.97 -9.06 7.11
C ALA A 34 6.28 -10.43 7.03
N GLU A 35 5.61 -10.85 8.12
CA GLU A 35 4.92 -12.14 8.18
C GLU A 35 3.75 -12.21 7.17
N ALA A 36 2.96 -11.15 7.05
CA ALA A 36 1.86 -11.09 6.08
C ALA A 36 2.36 -11.20 4.63
N VAL A 37 3.46 -10.54 4.30
CA VAL A 37 4.08 -10.62 2.97
C VAL A 37 4.60 -12.03 2.69
N LEU A 38 5.29 -12.64 3.65
CA LEU A 38 5.77 -14.02 3.56
C LEU A 38 4.62 -15.01 3.33
N ARG A 39 3.53 -14.90 4.11
CA ARG A 39 2.32 -15.72 3.92
C ARG A 39 1.73 -15.56 2.52
N SER A 40 1.69 -14.33 2.00
CA SER A 40 1.17 -14.11 0.64
C SER A 40 2.04 -14.74 -0.44
N ARG A 41 3.37 -14.60 -0.33
CA ARG A 41 4.33 -15.21 -1.26
C ARG A 41 4.31 -16.74 -1.20
N ALA A 42 4.03 -17.31 -0.02
CA ALA A 42 3.82 -18.76 0.17
C ALA A 42 2.46 -19.26 -0.36
N ARG A 43 1.61 -18.39 -0.92
CA ARG A 43 0.23 -18.68 -1.35
C ARG A 43 -0.65 -19.23 -0.22
N LEU A 44 -0.35 -18.83 1.00
CA LEU A 44 -1.15 -19.11 2.19
C LEU A 44 -2.17 -17.99 2.46
N SER A 45 -2.14 -16.91 1.66
CA SER A 45 -3.14 -15.82 1.65
C SER A 45 -4.31 -16.12 0.73
N ARG A 46 -5.38 -15.31 0.85
CA ARG A 46 -6.55 -15.37 -0.03
C ARG A 46 -6.19 -14.81 -1.41
N GLN A 47 -6.50 -15.56 -2.47
CA GLN A 47 -6.09 -15.23 -3.84
C GLN A 47 -6.77 -14.00 -4.46
N ASN A 48 -7.92 -13.57 -3.92
CA ASN A 48 -8.70 -12.43 -4.42
C ASN A 48 -8.63 -11.22 -3.48
N GLN A 49 -7.52 -11.05 -2.77
CA GLN A 49 -7.31 -9.96 -1.82
C GLN A 49 -5.89 -9.37 -1.97
N PRO A 50 -5.64 -8.13 -1.50
CA PRO A 50 -4.29 -7.59 -1.41
C PRO A 50 -3.36 -8.54 -0.64
N ASN A 51 -2.07 -8.51 -1.00
CA ASN A 51 -1.04 -9.32 -0.33
C ASN A 51 -0.93 -9.02 1.18
N GLY A 52 -1.28 -7.81 1.57
CA GLY A 52 -1.42 -7.37 2.95
C GLY A 52 -2.26 -6.08 2.97
N SER A 53 -3.02 -5.90 4.04
CA SER A 53 -3.77 -4.67 4.32
C SER A 53 -3.58 -4.37 5.81
N PHE A 54 -3.15 -3.15 6.11
CA PHE A 54 -2.71 -2.76 7.45
C PHE A 54 -3.28 -1.38 7.78
N LEU A 55 -3.63 -1.19 9.06
CA LEU A 55 -3.96 0.11 9.63
C LEU A 55 -2.90 0.48 10.65
N CYS A 56 -2.03 1.43 10.31
CA CYS A 56 -0.92 1.84 11.15
C CYS A 56 -1.30 3.06 12.02
N LEU A 57 -1.55 2.83 13.32
CA LEU A 57 -1.91 3.86 14.29
C LEU A 57 -0.69 4.38 15.06
N GLY A 58 -0.78 5.58 15.65
CA GLY A 58 0.36 6.27 16.30
C GLY A 58 0.59 7.72 15.83
N PRO A 59 1.41 8.51 16.53
CA PRO A 59 1.65 9.92 16.20
C PRO A 59 2.49 10.11 14.93
N ALA A 60 2.57 11.35 14.44
CA ALA A 60 3.43 11.70 13.33
C ALA A 60 4.91 11.43 13.66
N GLY A 61 5.67 10.97 12.66
CA GLY A 61 7.12 10.75 12.78
C GLY A 61 7.55 9.42 13.41
N VAL A 62 6.62 8.53 13.80
CA VAL A 62 6.97 7.21 14.38
C VAL A 62 7.39 6.14 13.38
N GLY A 63 7.39 6.46 12.07
CA GLY A 63 7.89 5.54 11.03
C GLY A 63 6.84 4.84 10.17
N LYS A 64 5.55 5.23 10.20
CA LYS A 64 4.50 4.62 9.36
C LYS A 64 4.81 4.72 7.87
N THR A 65 5.10 5.94 7.41
CA THR A 65 5.44 6.23 6.01
C THR A 65 6.78 5.59 5.64
N GLU A 66 7.71 5.54 6.58
CA GLU A 66 9.02 4.92 6.36
C GLU A 66 8.88 3.41 6.17
N LEU A 67 8.06 2.74 6.98
CA LEU A 67 7.75 1.31 6.81
C LEU A 67 7.17 1.02 5.43
N ALA A 68 6.24 1.85 4.92
CA ALA A 68 5.69 1.69 3.57
C ALA A 68 6.75 1.89 2.47
N LYS A 69 7.62 2.90 2.62
CA LYS A 69 8.72 3.18 1.68
C LYS A 69 9.75 2.05 1.64
N THR A 70 10.22 1.61 2.80
CA THR A 70 11.19 0.51 2.92
C THR A 70 10.58 -0.78 2.39
N LEU A 71 9.30 -1.04 2.66
CA LEU A 71 8.61 -2.19 2.09
C LEU A 71 8.55 -2.14 0.55
N ALA A 72 8.30 -0.98 -0.05
CA ALA A 72 8.33 -0.83 -1.50
C ALA A 72 9.74 -1.09 -2.08
N LEU A 73 10.77 -0.57 -1.41
CA LEU A 73 12.16 -0.79 -1.78
C LEU A 73 12.53 -2.29 -1.72
N GLU A 74 12.21 -2.96 -0.62
CA GLU A 74 12.56 -4.38 -0.42
C GLU A 74 11.81 -5.33 -1.38
N LEU A 75 10.55 -5.01 -1.70
CA LEU A 75 9.72 -5.86 -2.55
C LEU A 75 9.86 -5.60 -4.05
N PHE A 76 10.20 -4.37 -4.44
CA PHE A 76 10.13 -3.91 -5.82
C PHE A 76 11.38 -3.14 -6.27
N ASP A 77 12.46 -3.15 -5.49
CA ASP A 77 13.74 -2.48 -5.78
C ASP A 77 13.63 -0.95 -5.96
N SER A 78 12.50 -0.35 -5.58
CA SER A 78 12.27 1.07 -5.79
C SER A 78 11.23 1.63 -4.83
N THR A 79 11.57 2.76 -4.19
CA THR A 79 10.61 3.57 -3.41
C THR A 79 9.51 4.16 -4.27
N GLU A 80 9.73 4.31 -5.59
CA GLU A 80 8.71 4.74 -6.56
C GLU A 80 7.61 3.69 -6.76
N SER A 81 7.83 2.46 -6.25
CA SER A 81 6.76 1.46 -6.16
C SER A 81 5.83 1.66 -4.97
N MET A 82 5.96 2.78 -4.27
CA MET A 82 4.97 3.25 -3.32
C MET A 82 4.04 4.28 -3.97
N ILE A 83 2.77 3.92 -4.14
CA ILE A 83 1.71 4.84 -4.53
C ILE A 83 1.20 5.51 -3.26
N ARG A 84 1.54 6.78 -3.05
CA ARG A 84 1.05 7.57 -1.92
C ARG A 84 -0.18 8.36 -2.32
N ILE A 85 -1.25 8.22 -1.54
CA ILE A 85 -2.45 9.02 -1.65
C ILE A 85 -2.65 9.76 -0.33
N ASP A 86 -2.63 11.08 -0.39
CA ASP A 86 -2.93 11.95 0.75
C ASP A 86 -4.45 12.04 0.93
N MET A 87 -4.98 11.47 2.02
CA MET A 87 -6.42 11.45 2.27
C MET A 87 -6.98 12.82 2.66
N SER A 88 -6.14 13.80 3.00
CA SER A 88 -6.55 15.18 3.24
C SER A 88 -7.08 15.87 1.97
N GLU A 89 -6.69 15.39 0.78
CA GLU A 89 -7.26 15.87 -0.50
C GLU A 89 -8.69 15.35 -0.75
N TYR A 90 -9.15 14.38 0.04
CA TYR A 90 -10.40 13.65 -0.18
C TYR A 90 -11.42 13.84 0.94
N THR A 91 -11.48 15.04 1.51
CA THR A 91 -12.39 15.41 2.62
C THR A 91 -13.86 15.53 2.20
N GLU A 92 -14.13 15.78 0.91
CA GLU A 92 -15.47 16.02 0.38
C GLU A 92 -16.03 14.79 -0.37
N SER A 93 -17.33 14.53 -0.28
CA SER A 93 -17.94 13.32 -0.88
C SER A 93 -17.73 13.17 -2.39
N HIS A 94 -17.65 14.28 -3.13
CA HIS A 94 -17.44 14.25 -4.58
C HIS A 94 -15.98 14.01 -4.98
N SER A 95 -15.02 14.20 -4.06
CA SER A 95 -13.61 13.91 -4.32
C SER A 95 -13.35 12.41 -4.53
N ILE A 96 -14.24 11.54 -4.03
CA ILE A 96 -14.16 10.08 -4.17
C ILE A 96 -14.14 9.67 -5.65
N ALA A 97 -14.92 10.36 -6.49
CA ALA A 97 -14.94 10.12 -7.93
C ALA A 97 -13.58 10.38 -8.59
N ARG A 98 -12.76 11.30 -8.04
CA ARG A 98 -11.39 11.52 -8.53
C ARG A 98 -10.45 10.38 -8.15
N LEU A 99 -10.69 9.73 -7.00
CA LEU A 99 -9.85 8.62 -6.52
C LEU A 99 -10.06 7.36 -7.38
N ILE A 100 -11.31 6.97 -7.62
CA ILE A 100 -11.67 5.67 -8.24
C ILE A 100 -12.20 5.78 -9.67
N GLY A 101 -12.50 6.99 -10.13
CA GLY A 101 -13.20 7.26 -11.38
C GLY A 101 -14.67 7.59 -11.12
N ALA A 102 -15.25 8.45 -11.97
CA ALA A 102 -16.66 8.79 -11.84
C ALA A 102 -17.55 7.68 -12.44
N LEU A 103 -18.80 7.59 -11.98
CA LEU A 103 -19.80 6.71 -12.59
C LEU A 103 -20.27 7.28 -13.94
N PRO A 104 -20.84 6.45 -14.83
CA PRO A 104 -21.57 6.95 -16.01
C PRO A 104 -22.55 8.05 -15.56
N ASP A 105 -22.62 9.14 -16.31
CA ASP A 105 -23.42 10.35 -16.04
C ASP A 105 -22.87 11.36 -15.01
N TYR A 106 -21.70 11.12 -14.40
CA TYR A 106 -21.04 12.09 -13.51
C TYR A 106 -19.96 12.91 -14.23
N VAL A 107 -19.77 14.17 -13.81
CA VAL A 107 -18.66 15.02 -14.29
C VAL A 107 -17.34 14.33 -13.96
N GLY A 108 -16.50 14.12 -14.98
CA GLY A 108 -15.24 13.37 -14.85
C GLY A 108 -15.33 11.88 -15.19
N PHE A 109 -16.45 11.40 -15.76
CA PHE A 109 -16.57 9.99 -16.22
C PHE A 109 -15.50 9.57 -17.23
N GLU A 110 -15.05 10.48 -18.09
CA GLU A 110 -13.96 10.20 -19.04
C GLU A 110 -12.56 10.26 -18.39
N GLN A 111 -12.46 10.67 -17.12
CA GLN A 111 -11.21 10.67 -16.36
C GLN A 111 -11.10 9.39 -15.55
N ASP A 112 -10.09 8.57 -15.86
CA ASP A 112 -9.76 7.42 -15.04
C ASP A 112 -9.42 7.87 -13.61
N GLY A 113 -9.85 7.10 -12.60
CA GLY A 113 -9.54 7.40 -11.21
C GLY A 113 -8.04 7.39 -10.93
N GLN A 114 -7.57 8.32 -10.11
CA GLN A 114 -6.16 8.44 -9.76
C GLN A 114 -5.59 7.12 -9.21
N LEU A 115 -6.30 6.46 -8.29
CA LEU A 115 -5.86 5.19 -7.73
C LEU A 115 -5.99 4.06 -8.75
N THR A 116 -7.16 3.93 -9.37
CA THR A 116 -7.45 2.83 -10.31
C THR A 116 -6.52 2.82 -11.50
N GLU A 117 -6.21 3.99 -12.07
CA GLU A 117 -5.32 4.11 -13.21
C GLU A 117 -3.86 3.85 -12.84
N THR A 118 -3.41 4.40 -11.71
CA THR A 118 -2.04 4.20 -11.23
C THR A 118 -1.78 2.72 -10.95
N VAL A 119 -2.71 2.03 -10.27
CA VAL A 119 -2.62 0.59 -10.00
C VAL A 119 -2.72 -0.23 -11.29
N ARG A 120 -3.55 0.19 -12.27
CA ARG A 120 -3.63 -0.49 -13.56
C ARG A 120 -2.31 -0.43 -14.33
N ARG A 121 -1.60 0.68 -14.26
CA ARG A 121 -0.26 0.85 -14.87
C ARG A 121 0.84 0.14 -14.06
N GLN A 122 0.69 0.10 -12.73
CA GLN A 122 1.66 -0.46 -11.80
C GLN A 122 0.99 -1.39 -10.77
N PRO A 123 0.67 -2.63 -11.15
CA PRO A 123 -0.07 -3.56 -10.29
C PRO A 123 0.77 -4.11 -9.13
N TYR A 124 2.10 -3.96 -9.20
CA TYR A 124 3.04 -4.35 -8.15
C TYR A 124 3.50 -3.09 -7.41
N ALA A 125 2.76 -2.72 -6.38
CA ALA A 125 3.02 -1.51 -5.61
C ALA A 125 2.61 -1.69 -4.14
N VAL A 126 3.21 -0.86 -3.27
CA VAL A 126 2.69 -0.57 -1.93
C VAL A 126 1.78 0.64 -2.06
N ILE A 127 0.53 0.54 -1.62
CA ILE A 127 -0.39 1.67 -1.62
C ILE A 127 -0.44 2.22 -0.19
N LEU A 128 -0.05 3.49 -0.03
CA LEU A 128 -0.10 4.21 1.23
C LEU A 128 -1.23 5.24 1.20
N PHE A 129 -2.25 5.02 2.02
CA PHE A 129 -3.24 6.03 2.37
C PHE A 129 -2.74 6.82 3.57
N ASP A 130 -2.16 7.99 3.32
CA ASP A 130 -1.61 8.86 4.36
C ASP A 130 -2.71 9.73 4.96
N GLU A 131 -2.57 10.08 6.24
CA GLU A 131 -3.57 10.87 7.00
C GLU A 131 -5.01 10.34 6.84
N VAL A 132 -5.17 9.02 6.94
CA VAL A 132 -6.44 8.32 6.67
C VAL A 132 -7.62 8.88 7.47
N GLU A 133 -7.39 9.43 8.66
CA GLU A 133 -8.40 10.08 9.49
C GLU A 133 -9.03 11.33 8.86
N ASN A 134 -8.35 11.98 7.91
CA ASN A 134 -8.81 13.21 7.26
C ASN A 134 -9.70 12.94 6.04
N GLY A 135 -9.69 11.71 5.51
CA GLY A 135 -10.51 11.34 4.36
C GLY A 135 -12.00 11.30 4.68
N HIS A 136 -12.84 11.59 3.67
CA HIS A 136 -14.29 11.49 3.81
C HIS A 136 -14.70 10.05 4.19
N PRO A 137 -15.56 9.84 5.21
CA PRO A 137 -15.88 8.50 5.72
C PRO A 137 -16.40 7.49 4.67
N GLN A 138 -17.04 7.98 3.61
CA GLN A 138 -17.56 7.15 2.53
C GLN A 138 -16.45 6.50 1.68
N ILE A 139 -15.21 6.99 1.72
CA ILE A 139 -14.07 6.38 1.03
C ILE A 139 -13.84 4.95 1.54
N TRP A 140 -14.01 4.70 2.84
CA TRP A 140 -13.79 3.37 3.43
C TRP A 140 -14.82 2.33 3.04
N SER A 141 -15.98 2.76 2.53
CA SER A 141 -16.96 1.82 1.95
C SER A 141 -16.59 1.41 0.52
N THR A 142 -15.65 2.13 -0.08
CA THR A 142 -15.20 1.94 -1.47
C THR A 142 -13.88 1.18 -1.53
N LEU A 143 -12.94 1.50 -0.62
CA LEU A 143 -11.66 0.82 -0.45
C LEU A 143 -11.82 -0.55 0.25
#